data_AF-E4YB34-F1
#
_entry.id   AF-E4YB34-F1
#
_cell.length_a   1.000
_cell.length_b   1.000
_cell.length_c   1.000
_cell.angle_alpha   90.00
_cell.angle_beta   90.00
_cell.angle_gamma   90.00
#
_symmetry.space_group_name_H-M   'P 1'
#
loop_
_entity.id
_entity.type
_entity.pdbx_description
1 polymer ?
#
loop_
_entity_poly.entity_id
_entity_poly.type
_entity_poly.pdbx_seq_one_letter_code
_entity_poly.pdbx_strand_id
1 'polypeptide(L)'
;MKLFQLFAAFAYSVDAQLVCWSCSIQNERTETAIGNDTSIVYQTPEEVASICVQNGTSIECMSNEQSCFVTEHRDDQGNLLLLDLGCKAPDVCANQIAGNFRGENPDINLCRGQKRSSKCFDCCDSENCNLDTASDLISEFATSEE
;
A
#
# COMPACT_ATOMS: atom_id res chain seq x y z
N MET A 1 61.09 -5.12 21.84
CA MET A 1 59.69 -5.61 21.75
C MET A 1 58.80 -4.44 21.36
N LYS A 2 58.35 -4.39 20.10
CA LYS A 2 57.39 -3.38 19.63
C LYS A 2 55.99 -3.97 19.73
N LEU A 3 55.19 -3.45 20.65
CA LEU A 3 53.80 -3.82 20.86
C LEU A 3 52.96 -3.06 19.81
N PHE A 4 52.54 -3.74 18.74
CA PHE A 4 51.58 -3.17 17.80
C PHE A 4 50.19 -3.29 18.41
N GLN A 5 49.61 -2.16 18.81
CA GLN A 5 48.19 -2.07 19.13
C GLN A 5 47.40 -2.13 17.82
N LEU A 6 46.70 -3.24 17.57
CA LEU A 6 45.63 -3.28 16.59
C LEU A 6 44.42 -2.58 17.18
N PHE A 7 44.12 -1.37 16.69
CA PHE A 7 42.80 -0.78 16.84
C PHE A 7 41.87 -1.46 15.82
N ALA A 8 40.98 -2.32 16.31
CA ALA A 8 39.85 -2.79 15.52
C ALA A 8 38.89 -1.61 15.32
N ALA A 9 38.86 -1.07 14.12
CA ALA A 9 37.80 -0.16 13.70
C ALA A 9 36.53 -0.99 13.53
N PHE A 10 35.65 -0.97 14.54
CA PHE A 10 34.28 -1.40 14.36
C PHE A 10 33.60 -0.34 13.48
N ALA A 11 33.56 -0.60 12.17
CA ALA A 11 32.62 0.05 11.29
C ALA A 11 31.22 -0.39 11.78
N TYR A 12 30.54 0.49 12.50
CA TYR A 12 29.10 0.38 12.66
C TYR A 12 28.53 0.50 11.25
N SER A 13 28.16 -0.61 10.62
CA SER A 13 27.21 -0.57 9.52
C SER A 13 25.94 -0.01 10.15
N VAL A 14 25.65 1.25 9.86
CA VAL A 14 24.31 1.78 10.06
C VAL A 14 23.48 1.00 9.05
N ASP A 15 22.84 -0.09 9.48
CA ASP A 15 21.84 -0.77 8.66
C ASP A 15 20.85 0.32 8.29
N ALA A 16 20.82 0.71 7.01
CA ALA A 16 19.92 1.73 6.53
C ALA A 16 18.50 1.23 6.82
N GLN A 17 17.85 1.86 7.77
CA GLN A 17 16.51 1.50 8.20
C GLN A 17 15.56 1.84 7.05
N LEU A 18 14.80 0.85 6.57
CA LEU A 18 13.89 1.02 5.45
C LEU A 18 12.92 2.17 5.74
N VAL A 19 12.68 3.02 4.74
CA VAL A 19 11.71 4.11 4.82
C VAL A 19 10.55 3.79 3.88
N CYS A 20 9.32 3.87 4.37
CA CYS A 20 8.12 3.61 3.58
C CYS A 20 7.17 4.79 3.64
N TRP A 21 6.35 4.94 2.59
CA TRP A 21 5.24 5.88 2.65
C TRP A 21 4.17 5.30 3.57
N SER A 22 3.64 6.12 4.47
CA SER A 22 2.57 5.74 5.38
C SER A 22 1.38 6.65 5.24
N CYS A 23 0.22 6.01 5.10
CA CYS A 23 -1.06 6.64 4.98
C CYS A 23 -2.14 5.56 5.20
N SER A 24 -3.26 5.92 5.82
CA SER A 24 -4.39 5.03 5.99
C SER A 24 -5.69 5.79 5.77
N ILE A 25 -6.39 5.51 4.68
CA ILE A 25 -7.65 6.17 4.32
C ILE A 25 -8.76 5.13 4.31
N GLN A 26 -9.70 5.29 5.25
CA GLN A 26 -10.98 4.61 5.19
C GLN A 26 -11.97 5.49 4.42
N ASN A 27 -12.47 4.98 3.29
CA ASN A 27 -13.39 5.72 2.45
C ASN A 27 -14.79 5.73 3.09
N GLU A 28 -15.19 6.89 3.60
CA GLU A 28 -16.44 7.04 4.32
C GLU A 28 -17.64 6.97 3.36
N ARG A 29 -18.64 6.20 3.78
CA ARG A 29 -19.91 6.07 3.06
C ARG A 29 -20.68 7.38 3.18
N THR A 30 -20.78 8.14 2.10
CA THR A 30 -21.60 9.38 2.07
C THR A 30 -23.00 9.05 1.58
N GLU A 31 -24.02 9.38 2.37
CA GLU A 31 -25.43 9.26 1.96
C GLU A 31 -25.89 10.59 1.36
N THR A 32 -26.27 10.58 0.08
CA THR A 32 -26.76 11.76 -0.64
C THR A 32 -28.24 11.56 -0.97
N ALA A 33 -29.10 12.50 -0.56
CA ALA A 33 -30.50 12.48 -0.95
C ALA A 33 -30.67 13.01 -2.38
N ILE A 34 -31.27 12.21 -3.27
CA ILE A 34 -31.60 12.58 -4.64
C ILE A 34 -33.12 12.46 -4.78
N GLY A 35 -33.83 13.59 -4.60
CA GLY A 35 -35.28 13.58 -4.57
C GLY A 35 -35.82 12.86 -3.32
N ASN A 36 -36.59 11.79 -3.53
CA ASN A 36 -37.13 10.94 -2.45
C ASN A 36 -36.25 9.71 -2.15
N ASP A 37 -35.16 9.51 -2.89
CA ASP A 37 -34.26 8.37 -2.72
C ASP A 37 -32.95 8.78 -2.04
N THR A 38 -32.35 7.84 -1.33
CA THR A 38 -31.01 7.99 -0.74
C THR A 38 -30.02 7.19 -1.57
N SER A 39 -29.03 7.87 -2.14
CA SER A 39 -27.91 7.24 -2.85
C SER A 39 -26.68 7.17 -1.97
N ILE A 40 -25.92 6.11 -2.10
CA ILE A 40 -24.63 5.94 -1.42
C ILE A 40 -23.54 6.34 -2.41
N VAL A 41 -22.66 7.24 -1.98
CA VAL A 41 -21.53 7.70 -2.76
C VAL A 41 -20.26 7.49 -1.93
N TYR A 42 -19.28 6.85 -2.55
CA TYR A 42 -17.91 6.76 -2.05
C TYR A 42 -17.03 7.73 -2.84
N GLN A 43 -15.94 8.18 -2.24
CA GLN A 43 -14.88 8.84 -3.00
C GLN A 43 -14.34 7.84 -4.04
N THR A 44 -13.97 8.33 -5.21
CA THR A 44 -13.34 7.50 -6.25
C THR A 44 -11.99 6.95 -5.77
N PRO A 45 -11.51 5.84 -6.33
CA PRO A 45 -10.16 5.34 -6.01
C PRO A 45 -9.07 6.40 -6.22
N GLU A 46 -9.20 7.24 -7.25
CA GLU A 46 -8.30 8.36 -7.53
C GLU A 46 -8.30 9.39 -6.40
N GLU A 47 -9.49 9.82 -5.93
CA GLU A 47 -9.59 10.78 -4.82
C GLU A 47 -8.97 10.23 -3.54
N VAL A 48 -9.24 8.97 -3.21
CA VAL A 48 -8.65 8.29 -2.04
C VAL A 48 -7.13 8.21 -2.16
N ALA A 49 -6.62 7.79 -3.34
CA ALA A 49 -5.19 7.70 -3.60
C ALA A 49 -4.52 9.08 -3.56
N SER A 50 -5.14 10.11 -4.13
CA SER A 50 -4.66 11.49 -4.09
C SER A 50 -4.55 12.01 -2.65
N ILE A 51 -5.54 11.75 -1.80
CA ILE A 51 -5.46 12.09 -0.37
C ILE A 51 -4.27 11.38 0.27
N CYS A 52 -4.06 10.11 -0.06
CA CYS A 52 -2.99 9.31 0.50
C CYS A 52 -1.59 9.78 0.09
N VAL A 53 -1.41 10.15 -1.18
CA VAL A 53 -0.15 10.68 -1.73
C VAL A 53 0.13 12.09 -1.20
N GLN A 54 -0.90 12.93 -0.99
CA GLN A 54 -0.72 14.31 -0.55
C GLN A 54 -0.55 14.44 0.97
N ASN A 55 -1.27 13.65 1.75
CA ASN A 55 -1.35 13.79 3.21
C ASN A 55 -0.58 12.70 3.97
N GLY A 56 -0.08 11.67 3.28
CA GLY A 56 0.80 10.67 3.88
C GLY A 56 2.15 11.25 4.28
N THR A 57 2.98 10.40 4.87
CA THR A 57 4.34 10.76 5.26
C THR A 57 5.29 9.59 5.11
N SER A 58 6.53 9.86 4.76
CA SER A 58 7.61 8.87 4.89
C SER A 58 7.87 8.58 6.36
N ILE A 59 7.94 7.30 6.73
CA ILE A 59 8.27 6.83 8.08
C ILE A 59 9.46 5.87 8.02
N GLU A 60 10.31 5.93 9.03
CA GLU A 60 11.34 4.91 9.25
C GLU A 60 10.68 3.67 9.86
N CYS A 61 10.83 2.52 9.20
CA CYS A 61 10.26 1.25 9.64
C CYS A 61 11.00 0.69 10.83
N MET A 62 10.35 -0.07 11.72
CA MET A 62 11.08 -0.75 12.80
C MET A 62 12.08 -1.76 12.24
N SER A 63 13.08 -2.16 13.04
CA SER A 63 14.15 -3.08 12.59
C SER A 63 13.65 -4.44 12.09
N ASN A 64 12.47 -4.87 12.55
CA ASN A 64 11.79 -6.09 12.11
C ASN A 64 10.80 -5.88 10.94
N GLU A 65 10.63 -4.66 10.45
CA GLU A 65 9.68 -4.27 9.39
C GLU A 65 10.42 -3.88 8.11
N GLN A 66 11.03 -4.85 7.46
CA GLN A 66 11.89 -4.64 6.28
C GLN A 66 11.11 -4.76 4.96
N SER A 67 9.85 -4.35 4.94
CA SER A 67 9.02 -4.30 3.73
C SER A 67 8.02 -3.15 3.80
N CYS A 68 7.88 -2.40 2.72
CA CYS A 68 6.75 -1.50 2.54
C CYS A 68 5.55 -2.30 2.07
N PHE A 69 4.36 -2.03 2.61
CA PHE A 69 3.13 -2.70 2.22
C PHE A 69 2.13 -1.72 1.61
N VAL A 70 1.23 -2.30 0.81
CA VAL A 70 -0.02 -1.71 0.33
C VAL A 70 -1.15 -2.68 0.64
N THR A 71 -2.27 -2.18 1.16
CA THR A 71 -3.52 -2.92 1.28
C THR A 71 -4.65 -2.13 0.65
N GLU A 72 -5.31 -2.75 -0.33
CA GLU A 72 -6.56 -2.27 -0.90
C GLU A 72 -7.71 -3.14 -0.42
N HIS A 73 -8.81 -2.55 0.03
CA HIS A 73 -10.07 -3.26 0.25
C HIS A 73 -11.12 -2.67 -0.66
N ARG A 74 -11.70 -3.49 -1.54
CA ARG A 74 -12.80 -3.10 -2.43
C ARG A 74 -14.09 -3.84 -2.10
N ASP A 75 -15.23 -3.20 -2.36
CA ASP A 75 -16.54 -3.87 -2.33
C ASP A 75 -16.79 -4.71 -3.59
N ASP A 76 -18.00 -5.27 -3.72
CA ASP A 76 -18.42 -6.06 -4.87
C ASP A 76 -18.74 -5.24 -6.12
N GLN A 77 -18.81 -3.92 -5.99
CA GLN A 77 -19.03 -2.95 -7.07
C GLN A 77 -17.71 -2.32 -7.56
N GLY A 78 -16.60 -2.55 -6.86
CA GLY A 78 -15.27 -2.05 -7.18
C GLY A 78 -14.88 -0.76 -6.46
N ASN A 79 -15.74 -0.23 -5.58
CA ASN A 79 -15.43 0.95 -4.78
C ASN A 79 -14.30 0.62 -3.81
N LEU A 80 -13.34 1.54 -3.68
CA LEU A 80 -12.22 1.40 -2.75
C LEU A 80 -12.68 1.82 -1.35
N LEU A 81 -12.79 0.86 -0.43
CA LEU A 81 -13.23 1.07 0.96
C LEU A 81 -12.07 1.43 1.90
N LEU A 82 -10.87 0.92 1.60
CA LEU A 82 -9.65 1.15 2.38
C LEU A 82 -8.44 1.18 1.45
N LEU A 83 -7.58 2.16 1.67
CA LEU A 83 -6.20 2.18 1.19
C LEU A 83 -5.27 2.36 2.38
N ASP A 84 -4.38 1.40 2.61
CA ASP A 84 -3.46 1.41 3.76
C ASP A 84 -2.03 1.10 3.30
N LEU A 85 -1.10 2.01 3.62
CA LEU A 85 0.31 1.97 3.25
C LEU A 85 1.16 2.11 4.52
N GLY A 86 2.30 1.42 4.55
CA GLY A 86 3.27 1.60 5.63
C GLY A 86 4.35 0.53 5.65
N CYS A 87 4.86 0.24 6.84
CA CYS A 87 5.90 -0.75 7.10
C CYS A 87 5.32 -2.08 7.57
N LYS A 88 5.96 -3.19 7.21
CA LYS A 88 5.57 -4.53 7.66
C LYS A 88 6.74 -5.50 7.73
N ALA A 89 6.59 -6.51 8.57
CA ALA A 89 7.53 -7.62 8.60
C ALA A 89 7.47 -8.43 7.28
N PRO A 90 8.62 -8.85 6.70
CA PRO A 90 8.66 -9.54 5.41
C PRO A 90 7.85 -10.84 5.37
N ASP A 91 7.83 -11.59 6.46
CA ASP A 91 7.06 -12.84 6.58
C ASP A 91 5.56 -12.60 6.61
N VAL A 92 5.11 -11.56 7.33
CA VAL A 92 3.70 -11.13 7.34
C VAL A 92 3.28 -10.67 5.96
N CYS A 93 4.10 -9.86 5.31
CA CYS A 93 3.88 -9.43 3.93
C CYS A 93 3.71 -10.63 2.98
N ALA A 94 4.66 -11.58 2.98
CA ALA A 94 4.61 -12.76 2.12
C ALA A 94 3.34 -13.60 2.37
N ASN A 95 2.93 -13.75 3.64
CA ASN A 95 1.71 -14.44 4.01
C ASN A 95 0.45 -13.72 3.51
N GLN A 96 0.43 -12.38 3.54
CA GLN A 96 -0.69 -11.59 3.03
C GLN A 96 -0.79 -11.68 1.50
N ILE A 97 0.33 -11.53 0.79
CA ILE A 97 0.40 -11.71 -0.67
C ILE A 97 -0.08 -13.11 -1.06
N ALA A 98 0.33 -14.15 -0.31
CA ALA A 98 -0.11 -15.51 -0.57
C ALA A 98 -1.64 -15.70 -0.44
N GLY A 99 -2.30 -14.82 0.33
CA GLY A 99 -3.76 -14.77 0.51
C GLY A 99 -4.51 -13.95 -0.54
N ASN A 100 -3.83 -13.30 -1.48
CA ASN A 100 -4.49 -12.64 -2.61
C ASN A 100 -5.27 -13.65 -3.46
N PHE A 101 -6.34 -13.17 -4.11
CA PHE A 101 -7.07 -13.98 -5.08
C PHE A 101 -6.17 -14.34 -6.25
N ARG A 102 -6.02 -15.63 -6.51
CA ARG A 102 -5.33 -16.16 -7.70
C ARG A 102 -6.39 -16.41 -8.75
N GLY A 103 -6.38 -15.63 -9.82
CA GLY A 103 -7.23 -15.85 -10.97
C GLY A 103 -6.92 -17.13 -11.72
N GLU A 104 -7.62 -17.37 -12.83
CA GLU A 104 -7.25 -18.41 -13.80
C GLU A 104 -5.91 -18.11 -14.49
N ASN A 105 -5.49 -16.83 -14.52
CA ASN A 105 -4.16 -16.41 -14.93
C ASN A 105 -3.30 -16.11 -13.68
N PRO A 106 -2.20 -16.85 -13.44
CA PRO A 106 -1.35 -16.67 -12.27
C PRO A 106 -0.51 -15.37 -12.31
N ASP A 107 -0.35 -14.76 -13.49
CA ASP A 107 0.47 -13.55 -13.69
C ASP A 107 -0.31 -12.25 -13.46
N ILE A 108 -1.61 -12.35 -13.17
CA ILE A 108 -2.41 -11.21 -12.78
C ILE A 108 -2.67 -11.35 -11.29
N ASN A 109 -1.93 -10.60 -10.47
CA ASN A 109 -2.32 -10.31 -9.10
C ASN A 109 -3.68 -9.60 -9.17
N LEU A 110 -4.74 -10.39 -9.17
CA LEU A 110 -6.09 -9.90 -9.43
C LEU A 110 -6.59 -9.16 -8.19
N CYS A 111 -6.30 -7.86 -8.15
CA CYS A 111 -7.09 -6.90 -7.37
C CYS A 111 -8.49 -6.64 -7.95
N ARG A 112 -8.89 -7.42 -8.97
CA ARG A 112 -10.21 -7.41 -9.63
C ARG A 112 -10.53 -8.83 -10.08
N GLY A 113 -11.73 -9.40 -10.06
CA GLY A 113 -13.05 -8.96 -9.70
C GLY A 113 -13.98 -10.14 -10.00
N GLN A 114 -14.67 -10.66 -8.99
CA GLN A 114 -15.81 -11.55 -9.18
C GLN A 114 -16.97 -11.07 -8.30
N LYS A 115 -17.53 -9.87 -8.57
CA LYS A 115 -18.74 -9.36 -7.89
C LYS A 115 -18.78 -9.68 -6.38
N ARG A 116 -17.63 -9.53 -5.72
CA ARG A 116 -17.38 -9.90 -4.33
C ARG A 116 -16.37 -8.91 -3.80
N SER A 117 -16.55 -8.54 -2.54
CA SER A 117 -15.55 -7.77 -1.82
C SER A 117 -14.21 -8.50 -1.82
N SER A 118 -13.14 -7.74 -2.05
CA SER A 118 -11.78 -8.28 -2.19
C SER A 118 -10.80 -7.46 -1.37
N LYS A 119 -9.79 -8.13 -0.83
CA LYS A 119 -8.62 -7.49 -0.24
C LYS A 119 -7.41 -7.84 -1.08
N CYS A 120 -6.61 -6.84 -1.37
CA CYS A 120 -5.38 -6.95 -2.12
C CYS A 120 -4.22 -6.49 -1.29
N PHE A 121 -3.14 -7.25 -1.35
CA PHE A 121 -1.91 -6.99 -0.64
C PHE A 121 -0.76 -6.91 -1.64
N ASP A 122 0.05 -5.88 -1.53
CA ASP A 122 1.31 -5.78 -2.27
C ASP A 122 2.43 -5.35 -1.32
N CYS A 123 3.67 -5.68 -1.68
CA CYS A 123 4.83 -5.24 -0.94
C CYS A 123 6.07 -5.07 -1.81
N CYS A 124 6.98 -4.25 -1.32
CA CYS A 124 8.25 -3.96 -1.94
C CYS A 124 9.28 -3.58 -0.86
N ASP A 125 10.56 -3.53 -1.21
CA ASP A 125 11.69 -3.46 -0.26
C ASP A 125 12.65 -2.29 -0.51
N SER A 126 12.22 -1.28 -1.27
CA SER A 126 12.97 -0.05 -1.51
C SER A 126 12.30 1.19 -0.92
N GLU A 127 13.05 2.27 -0.78
CA GLU A 127 12.57 3.50 -0.15
C GLU A 127 11.28 4.04 -0.81
N ASN A 128 10.21 4.19 -0.02
CA ASN A 128 8.89 4.67 -0.43
C ASN A 128 8.30 3.95 -1.66
N CYS A 129 8.72 2.72 -1.97
CA CYS A 129 8.30 1.98 -3.17
C CYS A 129 6.78 1.70 -3.21
N ASN A 130 6.12 1.72 -2.05
CA ASN A 130 4.68 1.54 -1.95
C ASN A 130 3.88 2.78 -2.42
N LEU A 131 4.56 3.91 -2.68
CA LEU A 131 3.96 5.10 -3.28
C LEU A 131 3.59 4.88 -4.76
N ASP A 132 4.31 4.00 -5.46
CA ASP A 132 4.07 3.71 -6.88
C ASP A 132 2.66 3.15 -7.08
N THR A 133 2.23 2.19 -6.24
CA THR A 133 0.87 1.63 -6.31
C THR A 133 -0.22 2.70 -6.09
N ALA A 134 -0.02 3.61 -5.13
CA ALA A 134 -0.96 4.72 -4.93
C ALA A 134 -0.98 5.68 -6.11
N SER A 135 0.16 5.89 -6.77
CA SER A 135 0.28 6.73 -7.97
C SER A 135 -0.33 6.08 -9.21
N ASP A 136 -0.19 4.76 -9.34
CA ASP A 136 -0.77 3.98 -10.43
C ASP A 136 -2.31 4.06 -10.40
N LEU A 137 -2.92 4.01 -9.21
CA LEU A 137 -4.36 4.22 -9.03
C LEU A 137 -4.84 5.59 -9.54
N ILE A 138 -3.99 6.62 -9.50
CA ILE A 138 -4.31 7.95 -10.06
C ILE A 138 -4.20 7.89 -11.59
N SER A 139 -3.20 7.20 -12.13
CA SER A 139 -2.95 7.11 -13.57
C SER A 139 -3.95 6.23 -14.34
N GLU A 140 -4.48 5.18 -13.71
CA GLU A 140 -5.44 4.26 -14.35
C GLU A 140 -6.75 4.96 -14.76
N PHE A 141 -7.17 6.00 -14.04
CA PHE A 141 -8.42 6.71 -14.31
C PHE A 141 -8.23 7.92 -15.23
N ALA A 142 -7.02 8.48 -15.30
CA ALA A 142 -6.68 9.59 -16.21
C ALA A 142 -6.76 9.22 -17.71
N THR A 143 -6.84 7.93 -18.05
CA THR A 143 -6.93 7.45 -19.45
C THR A 143 -8.32 6.95 -19.87
N SER A 144 -9.33 7.07 -19.01
CA SER A 144 -10.70 6.57 -19.28
C SER A 144 -11.66 7.60 -19.89
N GLU A 145 -11.18 8.79 -20.29
CA GLU A 145 -11.98 9.87 -20.89
C GLU A 145 -11.72 10.11 -22.41
N GLU A 146 -11.34 9.10 -23.19
CA GLU A 146 -11.35 9.17 -24.68
C GLU A 146 -12.46 8.32 -25.33
#